data_AF-A0A0N0K0A6-F1
#
_entry.id   AF-A0A0N0K0A6-F1
#
_cell.length_a   1.000
_cell.length_b   1.000
_cell.length_c   1.000
_cell.angle_alpha   90.00
_cell.angle_beta   90.00
_cell.angle_gamma   90.00
#
_symmetry.space_group_name_H-M   'P 1'
#
loop_
_entity.id
_entity.type
_entity.pdbx_description
1 polymer ?
#
loop_
_entity_poly.entity_id
_entity_poly.type
_entity_poly.pdbx_seq_one_letter_code
_entity_poly.pdbx_strand_id
1 'polypeptide(L)' 'MDYFKHRDRMEHQRAVEAEGRVADSMDVRIALMERVHAGEITLQQAQSELTRIKRAAKTNGQITRAQAYRGAS' A
#
# COMPACT_ATOMS: atom_id res chain seq x y z
N MET A 1 -20.14 -11.47 -1.33
CA MET A 1 -19.45 -10.63 -0.32
C MET A 1 -20.50 -9.71 0.28
N ASP A 2 -20.60 -9.64 1.59
CA ASP A 2 -21.51 -8.72 2.27
C ASP A 2 -21.05 -7.28 2.00
N TYR A 3 -21.92 -6.46 1.41
CA TYR A 3 -21.63 -5.10 0.98
C TYR A 3 -21.12 -4.23 2.14
N PHE A 4 -21.75 -4.35 3.32
CA PHE A 4 -21.38 -3.56 4.50
C PHE A 4 -19.99 -3.96 5.00
N LYS A 5 -19.70 -5.27 5.08
CA LYS A 5 -18.37 -5.76 5.48
C LYS A 5 -17.27 -5.34 4.51
N HIS A 6 -17.58 -5.20 3.22
CA HIS A 6 -16.62 -4.67 2.25
C HIS A 6 -16.34 -3.19 2.50
N ARG A 7 -17.39 -2.38 2.68
CA ARG A 7 -17.26 -0.94 2.96
C ARG A 7 -16.44 -0.70 4.22
N ASP A 8 -16.73 -1.41 5.31
CA ASP A 8 -16.02 -1.25 6.59
C ASP A 8 -14.52 -1.57 6.46
N ARG A 9 -14.16 -2.60 5.70
CA ARG A 9 -12.75 -2.93 5.41
C ARG A 9 -12.04 -1.87 4.58
N MET A 10 -12.76 -1.26 3.63
CA MET A 10 -12.23 -0.16 2.81
C MET A 10 -12.02 1.10 3.66
N GLU A 11 -12.95 1.42 4.55
CA GLU A 11 -12.83 2.53 5.51
C GLU A 11 -11.67 2.31 6.47
N HIS A 12 -11.55 1.11 7.05
CA HIS A 12 -10.42 0.75 7.91
C HIS A 12 -9.08 0.86 7.16
N GLN A 13 -8.97 0.32 5.94
CA GLN A 13 -7.76 0.47 5.13
C GLN A 13 -7.39 1.95 4.95
N ARG A 14 -8.35 2.82 4.61
CA ARG A 14 -8.11 4.25 4.43
C ARG A 14 -7.66 4.94 5.72
N ALA A 15 -8.26 4.60 6.86
CA ALA A 15 -7.86 5.13 8.16
C ALA A 15 -6.40 4.76 8.49
N VAL A 16 -6.02 3.49 8.33
CA VAL A 16 -4.66 3.03 8.61
C VAL A 16 -3.64 3.65 7.64
N GLU A 17 -4.03 3.91 6.39
CA GLU A 17 -3.20 4.66 5.45
C GLU A 17 -2.99 6.11 5.91
N ALA A 18 -4.04 6.79 6.36
CA ALA A 18 -3.95 8.15 6.90
C ALA A 18 -3.12 8.23 8.19
N GLU A 19 -3.07 7.16 8.99
CA GLU A 19 -2.20 7.03 10.17
C GLU A 19 -0.71 6.80 9.82
N GLY A 20 -0.34 6.65 8.54
CA GLY A 20 1.05 6.39 8.12
C GLY A 20 1.56 4.99 8.43
N ARG A 21 0.66 4.05 8.75
CA ARG A 21 1.01 2.68 9.18
C ARG A 21 1.10 1.68 8.03
N VAL A 22 0.73 2.10 6.82
CA VAL A 22 0.77 1.27 5.62
C VAL A 22 2.02 1.57 4.79
N ALA A 23 2.90 0.58 4.66
CA ALA A 23 4.16 0.73 3.92
C ALA A 23 3.93 0.95 2.42
N ASP A 24 2.97 0.25 1.81
CA ASP A 24 2.62 0.34 0.38
C ASP A 24 1.30 1.09 0.16
N SER A 25 1.18 2.26 0.81
CA SER A 25 0.01 3.15 0.76
C SER A 25 -0.30 3.62 -0.68
N MET A 26 -1.46 4.29 -0.87
CA MET A 26 -1.77 4.86 -2.18
C MET A 26 -0.73 5.89 -2.61
N ASP A 27 -0.30 6.76 -1.70
CA ASP A 27 0.66 7.83 -1.99
C ASP A 27 1.99 7.27 -2.48
N VAL A 28 2.47 6.18 -1.85
CA VAL A 28 3.68 5.47 -2.30
C VAL A 28 3.51 4.92 -3.71
N ARG A 29 2.33 4.37 -4.03
CA ARG A 29 2.04 3.83 -5.37
C ARG A 29 1.94 4.94 -6.41
N ILE A 30 1.32 6.06 -6.07
CA ILE A 30 1.23 7.25 -6.92
C ILE A 30 2.63 7.78 -7.22
N ALA A 31 3.47 7.99 -6.19
CA ALA A 31 4.83 8.48 -6.36
C ALA A 31 5.68 7.55 -7.26
N LEU A 32 5.54 6.22 -7.13
CA LEU A 32 6.21 5.29 -8.04
C LEU A 32 5.71 5.42 -9.48
N MET A 33 4.40 5.60 -9.68
CA MET A 33 3.82 5.75 -11.02
C MET A 33 4.15 7.11 -11.65
N GLU A 34 4.25 8.19 -10.87
CA GLU A 34 4.71 9.49 -11.35
C GLU A 34 6.12 9.37 -11.96
N ARG A 35 7.02 8.65 -11.28
CA ARG A 35 8.38 8.38 -11.79
C ARG A 35 8.39 7.51 -13.04
N VAL A 36 7.44 6.57 -13.15
CA VAL A 36 7.25 5.78 -14.38
C VAL A 36 6.78 6.67 -15.53
N HIS A 37 5.80 7.55 -15.28
CA HIS A 37 5.27 8.47 -16.29
C HIS A 37 6.31 9.52 -16.72
N ALA A 38 7.18 9.94 -15.80
CA ALA A 38 8.32 10.80 -16.10
C ALA A 38 9.44 10.08 -16.88
N GLY A 39 9.37 8.75 -17.03
CA GLY A 39 10.41 7.96 -17.70
C GLY A 39 11.68 7.74 -16.87
N GLU A 40 11.66 8.08 -15.57
CA GLU A 40 12.82 7.90 -14.67
C GLU A 40 13.06 6.42 -14.35
N ILE A 41 11.98 5.64 -14.24
CA ILE A 41 12.03 4.21 -13.96
C ILE A 41 11.07 3.46 -14.88
N THR A 42 11.37 2.20 -15.16
CA THR A 42 10.44 1.32 -15.87
C THR A 42 9.34 0.83 -14.93
N LEU A 43 8.21 0.38 -15.50
CA LEU A 43 7.15 -0.27 -14.72
C LEU A 43 7.68 -1.48 -13.91
N GLN A 44 8.62 -2.24 -14.48
CA GLN A 44 9.25 -3.37 -13.79
C GLN A 44 10.06 -2.92 -12.57
N GLN A 45 10.81 -1.82 -12.69
CA GLN A 45 11.55 -1.24 -11.56
C GLN A 45 10.60 -0.75 -10.47
N ALA A 46 9.50 -0.08 -10.83
CA ALA A 46 8.47 0.33 -9.87
C ALA A 46 7.84 -0.86 -9.12
N GLN A 47 7.54 -1.96 -9.83
CA GLN A 47 7.01 -3.19 -9.21
C GLN A 47 8.03 -3.85 -8.27
N SER A 48 9.31 -3.86 -8.65
CA SER A 48 10.40 -4.37 -7.82
C SER A 48 10.53 -3.53 -6.54
N GLU A 49 10.48 -2.21 -6.67
CA GLU A 49 10.55 -1.29 -5.54
C GLU A 49 9.35 -1.45 -4.59
N LEU A 50 8.14 -1.51 -5.13
CA LEU A 50 6.92 -1.78 -4.35
C LEU A 50 7.02 -3.13 -3.60
N THR A 51 7.67 -4.14 -4.20
CA THR A 51 7.89 -5.44 -3.56
C THR A 51 8.88 -5.33 -2.40
N ARG A 52 9.95 -4.56 -2.54
CA ARG A 52 10.90 -4.30 -1.45
C ARG A 52 10.23 -3.59 -0.28
N ILE A 53 9.45 -2.54 -0.57
CA ILE A 53 8.68 -1.78 0.43
C ILE A 53 7.76 -2.73 1.23
N LYS A 54 7.00 -3.59 0.54
CA LYS A 54 6.14 -4.57 1.20
C LYS A 54 6.90 -5.55 2.09
N ARG A 55 8.07 -6.01 1.65
CA ARG A 55 8.91 -6.93 2.43
C ARG A 55 9.49 -6.26 3.68
N ALA A 56 9.83 -4.98 3.59
CA ALA A 56 10.36 -4.20 4.71
C ALA A 56 9.30 -3.78 5.74
N ALA A 57 8.00 -3.83 5.38
CA ALA A 57 6.90 -3.36 6.23
C ALA A 57 6.99 -3.87 7.67
N LYS A 58 7.09 -5.20 7.87
CA LYS A 58 7.16 -5.82 9.20
C LYS A 58 8.37 -5.34 10.00
N THR A 59 9.54 -5.27 9.38
CA THR A 59 10.78 -4.81 10.04
C THR A 59 10.67 -3.35 10.48
N ASN A 60 9.92 -2.54 9.73
CA ASN A 60 9.70 -1.12 10.02
C ASN A 60 8.49 -0.88 10.95
N GLY A 61 7.88 -1.92 11.52
CA GLY A 61 6.68 -1.79 12.37
C GLY A 61 5.42 -1.35 11.60
N GLN A 62 5.42 -1.48 10.28
CA GLN A 62 4.30 -1.16 9.38
C GLN A 62 3.62 -2.43 8.87
N ILE A 63 2.43 -2.27 8.28
CA ILE A 63 1.71 -3.34 7.60
C ILE A 63 1.53 -3.03 6.12
N THR A 64 1.17 -4.05 5.33
CA THR A 64 0.80 -3.83 3.93
C THR A 64 -0.65 -3.38 3.77
N ARG A 65 -0.96 -2.72 2.66
CA ARG A 65 -2.32 -2.30 2.27
C ARG A 65 -3.30 -3.48 2.23
N ALA A 66 -2.81 -4.64 1.80
CA ALA A 66 -3.58 -5.87 1.77
C ALA A 66 -3.84 -6.45 3.18
N GLN A 67 -2.89 -6.32 4.10
CA GLN A 67 -3.08 -6.67 5.51
C GLN A 67 -4.09 -5.73 6.19
N ALA A 68 -3.97 -4.42 5.95
CA ALA A 68 -4.93 -3.43 6.44
C ALA A 68 -6.36 -3.75 5.97
N TYR A 69 -6.57 -4.07 4.69
CA TYR A 69 -7.90 -4.47 4.20
C TYR A 69 -8.48 -5.72 4.89
N ARG A 70 -7.62 -6.67 5.25
CA ARG A 70 -8.04 -7.90 5.93
C ARG A 70 -8.24 -7.71 7.44
N GLY A 71 -7.83 -6.56 8.00
CA GLY A 71 -7.76 -6.34 9.45
C GLY A 71 -6.69 -7.21 10.12
N ALA A 72 -5.67 -7.63 9.38
CA ALA A 72 -4.58 -8.43 9.91
C ALA A 72 -3.39 -7.51 10.25
N SER A 73 -2.96 -7.52 11.51
CA SER A 73 -1.74 -6.86 12.00
C SER A 73 -0.53 -7.78 11.89
#